data_AF-A0A4Q3WLE9-F1
#
_entry.id   AF-A0A4Q3WLE9-F1
#
_cell.length_a   1.000
_cell.length_b   1.000
_cell.length_c   1.000
_cell.angle_alpha   90.00
_cell.angle_beta   90.00
_cell.angle_gamma   90.00
#
_symmetry.space_group_name_H-M   'P 1'
#
loop_
_entity.id
_entity.type
_entity.pdbx_description
1 polymer ?
#
loop_
_entity_poly.entity_id
_entity_poly.type
_entity_poly.pdbx_seq_one_letter_code
_entity_poly.pdbx_strand_id
1 'polypeptide(L)'
;MNEIGGSTMDTSTEYICVLNFDRHLPDERAWRNKLAEFGLEHESFTFTRSPTGKPVVKFWQPDRPEALRILARLDGMRVSPQF
;
A
#
# COMPACT_ATOMS: atom_id res chain seq x y z
N MET A 1 1.49 19.64 -35.24
CA MET A 1 1.64 20.39 -33.99
C MET A 1 1.97 19.40 -32.89
N ASN A 2 3.23 19.46 -32.45
CA ASN A 2 3.81 19.14 -31.13
C ASN A 2 3.45 17.82 -30.42
N GLU A 3 4.34 16.84 -30.58
CA GLU A 3 5.28 16.34 -29.55
C GLU A 3 4.88 16.24 -28.06
N ILE A 4 5.14 15.02 -27.54
CA ILE A 4 5.51 14.57 -26.18
C ILE A 4 4.44 14.56 -25.08
N GLY A 5 3.92 13.37 -24.81
CA GLY A 5 3.48 12.95 -23.47
C GLY A 5 4.12 11.60 -23.20
N GLY A 6 5.34 11.62 -22.69
CA GLY A 6 6.12 10.41 -22.42
C GLY A 6 5.31 9.40 -21.62
N SER A 7 5.50 8.12 -21.94
CA SER A 7 5.35 7.07 -20.95
C SER A 7 6.31 7.41 -19.81
N THR A 8 5.84 8.19 -18.84
CA THR A 8 6.44 8.25 -17.52
C THR A 8 6.43 6.81 -17.04
N MET A 9 7.58 6.14 -17.13
CA MET A 9 7.94 5.16 -16.11
C MET A 9 7.68 5.88 -14.81
N ASP A 10 6.55 5.57 -14.20
CA ASP A 10 6.10 6.22 -12.99
C ASP A 10 7.13 5.86 -11.91
N THR A 11 8.10 6.75 -11.70
CA THR A 11 9.06 6.70 -10.62
C THR A 11 8.38 7.11 -9.32
N SER A 12 7.11 6.76 -9.10
CA SER A 12 6.49 6.91 -7.80
C SER A 12 7.32 6.10 -6.82
N THR A 13 7.97 6.83 -5.94
CA THR A 13 8.57 6.37 -4.68
C THR A 13 7.53 5.76 -3.74
N GLU A 14 6.24 5.80 -4.14
CA GLU A 14 5.07 5.29 -3.44
C GLU A 14 4.55 4.00 -4.08
N TYR A 15 4.27 2.99 -3.25
CA TYR A 15 3.57 1.78 -3.66
C TYR A 15 2.20 1.72 -2.97
N ILE A 16 1.12 1.67 -3.76
CA ILE A 16 -0.26 1.73 -3.25
C ILE A 16 -0.88 0.33 -3.24
N CYS A 17 -1.42 -0.08 -2.10
CA CYS A 17 -2.19 -1.30 -1.95
C CYS A 17 -3.61 -1.02 -1.49
N VAL A 18 -4.59 -1.65 -2.15
CA VAL A 18 -5.96 -1.67 -1.66
C VAL A 18 -6.05 -2.59 -0.46
N LEU A 19 -6.56 -2.07 0.65
CA LEU A 19 -6.78 -2.86 1.85
C LEU A 19 -8.15 -3.52 1.80
N ASN A 20 -8.20 -4.74 2.33
CA ASN A 20 -9.45 -5.43 2.61
C ASN A 20 -9.68 -5.41 4.11
N PHE A 21 -10.75 -4.75 4.56
CA PHE A 21 -11.12 -4.78 5.97
C PHE A 21 -12.01 -5.98 6.22
N ASP A 22 -11.62 -6.82 7.18
CA ASP A 22 -12.33 -8.03 7.55
C ASP A 22 -12.47 -8.15 9.08
N ARG A 23 -13.04 -9.24 9.57
CA ARG A 23 -13.22 -9.45 11.02
C ARG A 23 -11.92 -9.49 11.84
N HIS A 24 -10.78 -9.79 11.22
CA HIS A 24 -9.46 -9.85 11.85
C HIS A 24 -8.74 -8.50 11.78
N LEU A 25 -8.92 -7.76 10.68
CA LEU A 25 -8.39 -6.41 10.47
C LEU A 25 -9.53 -5.47 10.06
N PRO A 26 -10.42 -5.09 11.00
CA PRO A 26 -11.68 -4.41 10.69
C PRO A 26 -11.55 -2.92 10.35
N ASP A 27 -10.42 -2.30 10.74
CA ASP A 27 -10.22 -0.87 10.60
C ASP A 27 -8.74 -0.51 10.42
N GLU A 28 -8.47 0.76 10.14
CA GLU A 28 -7.12 1.28 9.96
C GLU A 28 -6.24 1.08 11.20
N ARG A 29 -6.80 1.14 12.42
CA ARG A 29 -6.03 0.97 13.65
C ARG A 29 -5.54 -0.47 13.79
N ALA A 30 -6.39 -1.45 13.49
CA ALA A 30 -6.03 -2.86 13.47
C ALA A 30 -4.93 -3.13 12.44
N TRP A 31 -5.04 -2.55 11.24
CA TRP A 31 -3.99 -2.62 10.23
C TRP A 31 -2.68 -1.97 10.68
N ARG A 32 -2.72 -0.77 11.27
CA ARG A 32 -1.52 -0.09 11.81
C ARG A 32 -0.81 -0.94 12.86
N ASN A 33 -1.57 -1.46 13.83
CA ASN A 33 -1.02 -2.35 14.85
C ASN A 33 -0.38 -3.58 14.21
N LYS A 34 -1.05 -4.17 13.20
CA LYS A 34 -0.54 -5.35 12.53
C LYS A 34 0.73 -5.09 11.75
N LEU A 35 0.81 -3.99 11.01
CA LEU A 35 2.03 -3.59 10.29
C LEU A 35 3.18 -3.30 11.26
N ALA A 36 2.89 -2.66 12.40
CA ALA A 36 3.87 -2.42 13.45
C ALA A 36 4.39 -3.72 14.11
N GLU A 37 3.53 -4.73 14.31
CA GLU A 37 3.94 -6.08 14.77
C GLU A 37 4.97 -6.72 13.83
N PHE A 38 4.93 -6.38 12.54
CA PHE A 38 5.89 -6.85 11.54
C PHE A 38 7.11 -5.94 11.36
N GLY A 39 7.22 -4.86 12.15
CA GLY A 39 8.37 -3.97 12.12
C GLY A 39 8.29 -2.84 11.10
N LEU A 40 7.11 -2.56 10.51
CA LEU A 40 6.92 -1.34 9.72
C LEU A 40 6.64 -0.15 10.63
N GLU A 41 7.49 0.88 10.52
CA GLU A 41 7.31 2.13 11.24
C GLU A 41 6.20 2.98 10.60
N HIS A 42 5.57 3.82 11.41
CA HIS A 42 4.46 4.68 10.98
C HIS A 42 4.86 5.68 9.89
N GLU A 43 6.16 5.99 9.78
CA GLU A 43 6.71 6.88 8.74
C GLU A 43 6.86 6.17 7.39
N SER A 44 6.86 4.83 7.38
CA SER A 44 7.03 4.02 6.17
C SER A 44 5.73 3.83 5.37
N PHE A 45 4.57 4.23 5.92
CA PHE A 45 3.29 4.13 5.21
C PHE A 45 2.24 5.17 5.62
N THR A 46 1.30 5.45 4.70
CA THR A 46 0.15 6.33 4.94
C THR A 46 -1.15 5.65 4.52
N PHE A 47 -2.18 5.73 5.35
CA PHE A 47 -3.54 5.30 4.98
C PHE A 47 -4.27 6.44 4.29
N THR A 48 -4.97 6.10 3.21
CA THR A 48 -5.80 7.04 2.46
C THR A 48 -6.97 6.28 1.82
N ARG A 49 -7.77 6.97 1.02
CA ARG A 49 -8.85 6.37 0.24
C ARG A 49 -8.56 6.52 -1.25
N SER A 50 -8.90 5.48 -2.01
CA SER A 50 -8.93 5.55 -3.47
C SER A 50 -9.99 6.58 -3.93
N PRO A 51 -9.95 7.02 -5.19
CA PRO A 51 -11.03 7.83 -5.77
C PRO A 51 -12.42 7.16 -5.71
N THR A 52 -12.44 5.83 -5.59
CA THR A 52 -13.66 5.03 -5.41
C THR A 52 -14.07 4.83 -3.94
N GLY A 53 -13.39 5.49 -2.99
CA GLY A 53 -13.68 5.46 -1.56
C GLY A 53 -13.13 4.25 -0.80
N LYS A 54 -12.41 3.34 -1.46
CA LYS A 54 -11.84 2.13 -0.83
C LYS A 54 -10.63 2.50 0.02
N PRO A 55 -10.44 1.86 1.19
CA PRO A 55 -9.23 2.08 1.98
C PRO A 55 -8.01 1.56 1.21
N VAL A 56 -6.96 2.37 1.18
CA VAL A 56 -5.67 2.01 0.59
C VAL A 56 -4.55 2.40 1.54
N VAL A 57 -3.46 1.65 1.51
CA VAL A 57 -2.20 2.00 2.17
C VAL A 57 -1.17 2.34 1.10
N LYS A 58 -0.44 3.42 1.31
CA LYS A 58 0.70 3.82 0.50
C LYS A 58 1.98 3.54 1.28
N PHE A 59 2.94 2.85 0.67
CA PHE A 59 4.26 2.58 1.24
C PHE A 59 5.32 3.41 0.54
N TRP A 60 6.28 3.94 1.29
CA TRP A 60 7.37 4.79 0.79
C TRP A 60 8.66 3.97 0.61
N GLN A 61 9.53 4.34 -0.34
CA GLN A 61 10.90 3.79 -0.38
C GLN A 61 11.75 4.37 0.76
N PRO A 62 12.68 3.60 1.37
CA PRO A 62 13.22 2.30 0.94
C PRO A 62 12.41 1.06 1.34
N ASP A 63 11.34 1.21 2.12
CA ASP A 63 10.65 0.11 2.80
C ASP A 63 9.74 -0.72 1.89
N ARG A 64 9.67 -0.38 0.60
CA ARG A 64 8.86 -1.08 -0.41
C ARG A 64 9.06 -2.62 -0.42
N PRO A 65 10.29 -3.17 -0.42
CA PRO A 65 10.46 -4.63 -0.43
C PRO A 65 9.98 -5.29 0.86
N GLU A 66 10.15 -4.64 2.00
CA GLU A 66 9.73 -5.17 3.30
C GLU A 66 8.22 -5.07 3.46
N ALA A 67 7.63 -3.96 3.05
CA ALA A 67 6.17 -3.81 2.93
C ALA A 67 5.57 -4.91 2.05
N LEU A 68 6.15 -5.18 0.88
CA LEU A 68 5.71 -6.28 0.02
C LEU A 68 5.84 -7.65 0.68
N ARG A 69 6.90 -7.91 1.45
CA ARG A 69 7.07 -9.17 2.19
C ARG A 69 6.01 -9.32 3.27
N ILE A 70 5.75 -8.25 4.02
CA ILE A 70 4.77 -8.23 5.10
C ILE A 70 3.37 -8.38 4.52
N LEU A 71 3.06 -7.67 3.46
CA LEU A 71 1.82 -7.84 2.71
C LEU A 71 1.70 -9.25 2.19
N ALA A 72 2.72 -9.84 1.55
CA ALA A 72 2.68 -11.23 1.10
C ALA A 72 2.45 -12.24 2.25
N ARG A 73 2.96 -11.94 3.44
CA ARG A 73 2.74 -12.74 4.66
C ARG A 73 1.33 -12.56 5.22
N LEU A 74 0.73 -11.39 5.03
CA LEU A 74 -0.68 -11.12 5.29
C LEU A 74 -1.59 -11.71 4.18
N ASP A 75 -1.06 -11.79 2.95
CA ASP A 75 -1.72 -12.15 1.69
C ASP A 75 -1.81 -13.67 1.48
N GLY A 76 -2.23 -14.38 2.53
CA GLY A 76 -3.15 -15.50 2.33
C GLY A 76 -4.55 -15.04 1.85
N MET A 77 -4.74 -13.76 1.48
CA MET A 77 -6.02 -13.10 1.19
C MET A 77 -5.88 -11.95 0.15
N ARG A 78 -5.71 -12.32 -1.13
CA ARG A 78 -5.74 -11.48 -2.35
C ARG A 78 -5.41 -9.97 -2.21
N VAL A 79 -4.16 -9.57 -2.45
CA VAL A 79 -3.80 -8.19 -2.80
C VAL A 79 -3.65 -8.08 -4.33
N SER A 80 -4.49 -7.28 -4.98
CA SER A 80 -4.29 -6.88 -6.39
C SER A 80 -3.48 -5.58 -6.43
N PRO A 81 -2.22 -5.59 -6.91
CA PRO A 81 -1.51 -4.36 -7.20
C PRO A 81 -2.26 -3.62 -8.30
N GLN A 82 -2.52 -2.32 -8.13
CA GLN A 82 -2.82 -1.46 -9.28
C GLN A 82 -1.49 -0.94 -9.81
N PHE A 83 -1.13 -1.41 -11.00
CA PHE A 83 -0.02 -0.88 -11.81
C PHE A 83 -0.53 0.27 -12.68
#